data_AF-A0A7W0XA58-F1
#
_entry.id   AF-A0A7W0XA58-F1
#
_cell.length_a   1.000
_cell.length_b   1.000
_cell.length_c   1.000
_cell.angle_alpha   90.00
_cell.angle_beta   90.00
_cell.angle_gamma   90.00
#
_symmetry.space_group_name_H-M   'P 1'
#
loop_
_entity.id
_entity.type
_entity.pdbx_description
1 polymer ?
#
loop_
_entity_poly.entity_id
_entity_poly.type
_entity_poly.pdbx_seq_one_letter_code
_entity_poly.pdbx_strand_id
1 'polypeptide(L)' 'MEAILSGLQVVLSVVLIVLILLHSGKDAGLSGAFGVGGGAGPLGGGSLVERNLNRWTIGFAFLFVANVIALLKL' A
#
# COMPACT_ATOMS: atom_id res chain seq x y z
N MET A 1 -13.31 -20.21 14.69
CA MET A 1 -13.05 -19.69 13.33
C MET A 1 -12.89 -18.17 13.35
N GLU A 2 -13.70 -17.45 14.12
CA GLU A 2 -13.60 -15.99 14.30
C GLU A 2 -12.20 -15.50 14.71
N ALA A 3 -11.57 -16.12 15.72
CA ALA A 3 -10.24 -15.70 16.18
C ALA A 3 -9.17 -15.74 15.09
N ILE A 4 -9.26 -16.68 14.15
CA ILE A 4 -8.34 -16.79 13.01
C ILE A 4 -8.56 -15.65 12.04
N LEU A 5 -9.83 -15.35 11.71
CA LEU A 5 -10.19 -14.27 10.79
C LEU A 5 -9.87 -12.89 11.38
N SER A 6 -10.08 -12.68 12.68
CA SER A 6 -9.68 -11.47 13.39
C SER A 6 -8.15 -11.30 13.42
N GLY A 7 -7.40 -12.38 13.67
CA GLY A 7 -5.93 -12.33 13.59
C GLY A 7 -5.44 -11.98 12.18
N LEU A 8 -6.03 -12.60 11.16
CA LEU A 8 -5.74 -12.34 9.75
C LEU A 8 -6.09 -10.90 9.36
N GLN A 9 -7.19 -10.36 9.91
CA GLN A 9 -7.60 -8.97 9.70
C GLN A 9 -6.54 -7.97 10.19
N VAL A 10 -5.99 -8.20 11.39
CA VAL A 10 -4.93 -7.35 11.95
C VAL A 10 -3.68 -7.40 11.07
N VAL A 11 -3.30 -8.58 10.59
CA VAL A 11 -2.14 -8.73 9.69
C VAL A 11 -2.38 -8.00 8.37
N LEU A 12 -3.56 -8.14 7.76
CA LEU A 12 -3.91 -7.42 6.53
C LEU A 12 -3.89 -5.89 6.71
N SER A 13 -4.36 -5.38 7.87
CA SER A 13 -4.26 -3.96 8.20
C SER A 13 -2.81 -3.48 8.23
N VAL A 14 -1.93 -4.19 8.94
CA VAL A 14 -0.51 -3.81 9.05
C VAL A 14 0.16 -3.81 7.68
N VAL A 15 -0.08 -4.84 6.86
CA VAL A 15 0.46 -4.93 5.50
C VAL A 15 -0.02 -3.76 4.64
N LEU A 16 -1.31 -3.44 4.67
CA LEU A 16 -1.86 -2.31 3.91
C LEU A 16 -1.27 -0.98 4.35
N ILE A 17 -1.14 -0.74 5.66
CA ILE A 17 -0.52 0.49 6.18
C ILE A 17 0.91 0.63 5.64
N VAL A 18 1.72 -0.43 5.71
CA VAL A 18 3.09 -0.41 5.18
C VAL A 18 3.09 -0.14 3.67
N LEU A 19 2.26 -0.83 2.90
CA LEU A 19 2.16 -0.64 1.45
C LEU A 19 1.77 0.79 1.06
N ILE A 20 0.84 1.41 1.81
CA ILE A 20 0.43 2.80 1.60
C ILE A 20 1.56 3.77 1.97
N LEU A 21 2.26 3.55 3.09
CA LEU A 21 3.38 4.41 3.49
C LEU A 21 4.53 4.36 2.47
N LEU A 22 4.77 3.20 1.85
CA LEU A 22 5.77 3.06 0.78
C LEU A 22 5.43 3.88 -0.47
N HIS A 23 4.16 4.24 -0.70
CA HIS A 23 3.81 5.20 -1.77
C HIS A 23 4.26 6.62 -1.44
N SER A 24 4.31 7.00 -0.15
CA SER A 24 4.69 8.33 0.31
C SER A 24 6.21 8.50 0.53
N GLY A 25 6.93 7.39 0.74
CA GLY A 25 8.40 7.39 0.93
C GLY A 25 9.21 8.04 -0.21
N LYS A 26 8.64 8.15 -1.42
CA LYS A 26 9.25 8.86 -2.55
C LYS A 26 9.40 10.37 -2.30
N ASP A 27 8.46 10.97 -1.56
CA ASP A 27 8.40 12.41 -1.35
C ASP A 27 8.92 12.83 0.04
N ALA A 28 9.15 11.87 0.94
CA ALA A 28 9.59 12.10 2.33
C ALA A 28 11.13 12.14 2.53
N GLY A 29 11.93 11.76 1.53
CA GLY A 29 13.40 11.72 1.61
C GLY A 29 14.09 13.07 1.34
N LEU A 30 15.41 13.13 1.53
CA LEU A 30 16.25 14.32 1.28
C LEU A 30 16.06 14.88 -0.15
N SER A 31 15.80 14.02 -1.14
CA SER A 31 15.58 14.46 -2.53
C SER A 31 14.22 15.11 -2.77
N GLY A 32 13.21 14.78 -1.95
CA GLY A 32 11.88 15.42 -1.94
C GLY A 32 11.88 16.69 -1.07
N ALA A 33 12.55 16.65 0.09
CA ALA A 33 12.68 17.78 1.01
C ALA A 33 13.55 18.92 0.48
N PHE A 34 14.58 18.61 -0.32
CA PHE A 34 15.49 19.61 -0.90
C PHE A 34 15.29 19.82 -2.42
N GLY A 35 14.32 19.16 -3.04
CA GLY A 35 14.02 19.31 -4.47
C GLY A 35 15.14 18.89 -5.45
N VAL A 36 16.30 18.43 -4.94
CA VAL A 36 17.50 18.12 -5.74
C VAL A 36 17.33 16.85 -6.60
N GLY A 37 16.28 16.04 -6.33
CA GLY A 37 16.00 14.81 -7.09
C GLY A 37 14.83 14.89 -8.07
N GLY A 38 14.28 16.09 -8.31
CA GLY A 38 13.17 16.28 -9.23
C GLY A 38 13.65 16.32 -10.68
N GLY A 39 14.01 15.16 -11.26
CA GLY A 39 14.06 14.98 -12.71
C GLY A 39 12.66 15.14 -13.31
N ALA A 40 12.13 16.36 -13.32
CA ALA A 40 10.87 16.74 -13.95
C ALA A 40 11.06 16.78 -15.47
N GLY A 41 11.23 15.60 -16.07
CA GLY A 41 11.00 15.38 -17.50
C GLY A 41 9.52 15.03 -17.72
N PRO A 42 8.89 15.43 -18.83
CA PRO A 42 7.48 15.11 -19.17
C PRO A 42 7.15 13.60 -19.32
N LEU A 43 8.06 12.70 -18.96
CA LEU A 43 7.98 11.25 -19.12
C LEU A 43 8.04 10.52 -17.78
N GLY A 44 7.39 11.07 -16.75
CA GLY A 44 7.15 10.43 -15.46
C GLY A 44 6.22 9.21 -15.60
N GLY A 45 6.65 8.20 -16.35
CA GLY A 45 6.10 6.87 -16.22
C GLY A 45 6.51 6.36 -14.86
N GLY A 46 5.55 6.29 -13.92
CA GLY A 46 5.80 5.82 -12.57
C GLY A 46 6.68 4.57 -12.60
N SER A 47 7.71 4.55 -11.77
CA SER A 47 8.74 3.51 -11.77
C SER A 47 8.07 2.13 -11.86
N LEU A 48 8.70 1.16 -12.53
CA LEU A 48 8.20 -0.23 -12.51
C LEU A 48 7.88 -0.68 -11.08
N VAL A 49 8.61 -0.15 -10.09
CA VAL A 49 8.35 -0.32 -8.67
C VAL A 49 7.00 0.29 -8.25
N GLU A 50 6.69 1.55 -8.55
CA GLU A 50 5.40 2.19 -8.20
C GLU A 50 4.21 1.45 -8.82
N ARG A 51 4.34 1.05 -10.09
CA ARG A 51 3.26 0.32 -10.78
C ARG A 51 3.00 -1.03 -10.13
N ASN A 52 4.05 -1.74 -9.71
CA ASN A 52 3.92 -2.98 -8.98
C ASN A 52 3.37 -2.75 -7.56
N LEU A 53 3.85 -1.72 -6.87
CA LEU A 53 3.42 -1.38 -5.51
C LEU A 53 1.91 -1.08 -5.49
N ASN A 54 1.41 -0.31 -6.46
CA ASN A 54 -0.01 -0.02 -6.61
C ASN A 54 -0.83 -1.31 -6.85
N ARG A 55 -0.34 -2.21 -7.71
CA ARG A 55 -1.02 -3.48 -8.00
C ARG A 55 -1.11 -4.37 -6.76
N TRP A 56 -0.06 -4.42 -5.95
CA TRP A 56 -0.07 -5.14 -4.67
C TRP A 56 -1.01 -4.49 -3.66
N THR A 57 -0.99 -3.17 -3.48
CA THR A 57 -1.91 -2.45 -2.58
C THR A 57 -3.36 -2.71 -2.94
N ILE A 58 -3.71 -2.61 -4.23
CA ILE A 58 -5.07 -2.90 -4.71
C ILE A 58 -5.46 -4.35 -4.39
N GLY A 59 -4.58 -5.32 -4.66
CA GLY A 59 -4.85 -6.73 -4.35
C GLY A 59 -5.09 -6.99 -2.86
N PHE A 60 -4.25 -6.43 -1.99
CA PHE A 60 -4.42 -6.54 -0.54
C PHE A 60 -5.64 -5.78 -0.02
N ALA A 61 -6.02 -4.67 -0.64
CA ALA A 61 -7.21 -3.90 -0.26
C ALA A 61 -8.49 -4.70 -0.52
N PHE A 62 -8.58 -5.40 -1.66
CA PHE A 62 -9.69 -6.30 -1.92
C PHE A 62 -9.74 -7.48 -0.95
N LEU A 63 -8.60 -8.10 -0.64
CA LEU A 63 -8.51 -9.18 0.35
C LEU A 63 -8.95 -8.71 1.75
N PHE A 64 -8.55 -7.51 2.16
CA PHE A 64 -8.96 -6.90 3.41
C PHE A 64 -10.48 -6.71 3.49
N VAL A 65 -11.08 -6.12 2.46
CA VAL A 65 -12.54 -5.92 2.42
C VAL A 65 -13.29 -7.25 2.38
N ALA A 66 -12.80 -8.23 1.63
CA ALA A 66 -13.39 -9.57 1.61
C ALA A 66 -13.36 -10.23 3.00
N ASN A 67 -12.24 -10.09 3.74
CA ASN A 67 -12.12 -10.62 5.10
C ASN A 67 -13.01 -9.87 6.10
N VAL A 68 -13.20 -8.55 5.96
CA VAL A 68 -14.18 -7.76 6.75
C VAL A 68 -15.60 -8.30 6.53
N ILE A 69 -15.99 -8.52 5.27
CA ILE A 69 -17.34 -9.02 4.95
C ILE A 69 -17.53 -10.43 5.49
N ALA A 70 -16.50 -11.28 5.43
CA ALA A 70 -16.54 -12.63 6.01
C ALA A 70 -16.73 -12.57 7.54
N LEU A 71 -15.97 -11.71 8.24
CA LEU A 71 -16.10 -11.48 9.68
C LEU A 71 -17.48 -10.94 10.08
N LEU A 72 -18.07 -10.05 9.27
CA LEU A 72 -19.38 -9.47 9.56
C LEU A 72 -20.54 -10.47 9.42
N LYS A 73 -20.34 -11.54 8.64
CA LYS A 73 -21.35 -12.58 8.37
C LYS A 73 -21.24 -13.82 9.26
N LEU A 74 -20.16 -13.92 10.05
CA LEU A 74 -20.01 -14.91 11.12
C LEU A 74 -20.67 -14.38 12.40
#